data_AF-A0A6V6YUH5-F1
#
_entry.id   AF-A0A6V6YUH5-F1
#
_cell.length_a   1.000
_cell.length_b   1.000
_cell.length_c   1.000
_cell.angle_alpha   90.00
_cell.angle_beta   90.00
_cell.angle_gamma   90.00
#
_symmetry.space_group_name_H-M   'P 1'
#
loop_
_entity.id
_entity.type
_entity.pdbx_description
1 polymer ?
#
loop_
_entity_poly.entity_id
_entity_poly.type
_entity_poly.pdbx_seq_one_letter_code
_entity_poly.pdbx_strand_id
1 'polypeptide(L)'
;MKRISLYDSLGFGMIVNLPTGITFSNQTGGNKCLQAELEGIYIPVGNEVIIESNILHSPETELTKYFLSSKYQGTGATNGIDPEDVYAIESILEKYNLKDFISIDNTKLCESHEAWIWVKINVDSQNNSLLKNFDKTSLNGVITWNNSD
;
A
#
# COMPACT_ATOMS: atom_id res chain seq x y z
N MET A 1 23.10 -7.51 -2.10
CA MET A 1 21.80 -6.98 -1.65
C MET A 1 20.73 -7.97 -2.12
N LYS A 2 19.80 -8.39 -1.26
CA LYS A 2 18.75 -9.36 -1.63
C LYS A 2 17.52 -8.57 -2.07
N ARG A 3 16.91 -8.95 -3.19
CA ARG A 3 15.73 -8.28 -3.75
C ARG A 3 14.57 -9.25 -3.87
N ILE A 4 13.37 -8.77 -3.52
CA ILE A 4 12.11 -9.47 -3.69
C ILE A 4 11.19 -8.61 -4.57
N SER A 5 10.63 -9.21 -5.61
CA SER A 5 9.78 -8.55 -6.59
C SER A 5 8.31 -8.91 -6.34
N LEU A 6 7.44 -7.89 -6.27
CA LEU A 6 6.03 -8.03 -5.91
C LEU A 6 5.06 -7.98 -7.10
N TYR A 7 5.56 -7.86 -8.33
CA TYR A 7 4.74 -7.70 -9.55
C TYR A 7 3.71 -8.81 -9.80
N ASP A 8 3.99 -10.03 -9.32
CA ASP A 8 3.10 -11.19 -9.46
C ASP A 8 2.41 -11.56 -8.14
N SER A 9 2.55 -10.73 -7.10
CA SER A 9 1.90 -10.97 -5.82
C SER A 9 0.47 -10.47 -5.84
N LEU A 10 -0.46 -11.30 -5.38
CA LEU A 10 -1.87 -10.93 -5.21
C LEU A 10 -2.11 -10.45 -3.78
N GLY A 11 -2.96 -9.45 -3.63
CA GLY A 11 -3.38 -8.90 -2.35
C GLY A 11 -2.75 -7.55 -2.03
N PHE A 12 -3.32 -6.95 -1.00
CA PHE A 12 -2.84 -5.71 -0.42
C PHE A 12 -1.73 -6.00 0.61
N GLY A 13 -0.62 -5.30 0.49
CA GLY A 13 0.54 -5.47 1.34
C GLY A 13 1.10 -4.14 1.82
N MET A 14 1.93 -4.24 2.85
CA MET A 14 2.64 -3.11 3.42
C MET A 14 4.11 -3.45 3.61
N ILE A 15 5.00 -2.57 3.15
CA ILE A 15 6.43 -2.64 3.40
C ILE A 15 6.75 -1.66 4.55
N VAL A 16 7.23 -2.17 5.67
CA VAL A 16 7.69 -1.35 6.81
C VAL A 16 9.17 -1.03 6.63
N ASN A 17 9.52 0.25 6.58
CA ASN A 17 10.87 0.73 6.30
C ASN A 17 11.82 0.40 7.46
N LEU A 18 12.70 -0.58 7.26
CA LEU A 18 13.62 -1.10 8.27
C LEU A 18 14.92 -1.60 7.60
N PRO A 19 16.08 -1.48 8.29
CA PRO A 19 17.36 -1.93 7.75
C PRO A 19 17.52 -3.45 7.87
N THR A 20 16.91 -4.22 6.96
CA THR A 20 16.89 -5.69 6.97
C THR A 20 17.91 -6.34 6.03
N GLY A 21 18.50 -5.57 5.11
CA GLY A 21 19.28 -6.04 3.97
C GLY A 21 18.44 -6.66 2.84
N ILE A 22 17.11 -6.55 2.91
CA ILE A 22 16.15 -7.04 1.92
C ILE A 22 15.35 -5.87 1.34
N THR A 23 15.45 -5.69 0.03
CA THR A 23 14.72 -4.66 -0.72
C THR A 23 13.52 -5.28 -1.43
N PHE A 24 12.34 -4.71 -1.22
CA PHE A 24 11.13 -5.04 -1.96
C PHE A 24 10.95 -4.06 -3.11
N SER A 25 10.52 -4.55 -4.27
CA SER A 25 10.24 -3.74 -5.45
C SER A 25 8.88 -4.06 -6.06
N ASN A 26 8.18 -3.05 -6.58
CA ASN A 26 6.95 -3.25 -7.33
C ASN A 26 6.87 -2.36 -8.59
N GLN A 27 5.98 -2.71 -9.53
CA GLN A 27 5.71 -1.95 -10.73
C GLN A 27 4.60 -0.99 -10.36
N THR A 28 4.76 0.25 -10.78
CA THR A 28 3.93 1.32 -10.28
C THR A 28 3.67 2.37 -11.36
N GLY A 29 2.69 3.24 -11.14
CA GLY A 29 2.37 4.30 -12.10
C GLY A 29 1.69 3.80 -13.38
N GLY A 30 0.90 2.73 -13.29
CA GLY A 30 0.16 2.14 -14.42
C GLY A 30 1.07 1.92 -15.63
N ASN A 31 0.61 2.41 -16.79
CA ASN A 31 1.27 2.30 -18.10
C ASN A 31 2.66 2.97 -18.21
N LYS A 32 3.17 3.62 -17.14
CA LYS A 32 4.53 4.18 -17.11
C LYS A 32 5.57 3.22 -16.53
N CYS A 33 5.14 2.09 -15.96
CA CYS A 33 6.01 1.03 -15.46
C CYS A 33 7.15 1.51 -14.53
N LEU A 34 6.85 2.44 -13.62
CA LEU A 34 7.82 2.89 -12.62
C LEU A 34 8.23 1.71 -11.73
N GLN A 35 9.46 1.74 -11.21
CA GLN A 35 10.07 0.65 -10.46
C GLN A 35 10.46 1.14 -9.08
N ALA A 36 9.48 1.21 -8.19
CA ALA A 36 9.69 1.71 -6.84
C ALA A 36 10.28 0.61 -5.95
N GLU A 37 11.15 1.00 -5.02
CA GLU A 37 11.89 0.09 -4.14
C GLU A 37 11.97 0.62 -2.71
N LEU A 38 11.86 -0.29 -1.73
CA LEU A 38 12.02 0.03 -0.31
C LEU A 38 12.65 -1.15 0.45
N GLU A 39 13.66 -0.86 1.27
CA GLU A 39 14.21 -1.84 2.21
C GLU A 39 13.30 -1.99 3.42
N GLY A 40 13.04 -3.22 3.84
CA GLY A 40 12.13 -3.42 4.97
C GLY A 40 11.69 -4.85 5.22
N ILE A 41 10.54 -4.96 5.88
CA ILE A 41 9.75 -6.19 6.00
C ILE A 41 8.44 -6.01 5.26
N TYR A 42 7.97 -7.06 4.59
CA TYR A 42 6.66 -7.07 3.91
C TYR A 42 5.63 -7.79 4.76
N ILE A 43 4.45 -7.20 4.89
CA ILE A 43 3.33 -7.71 5.68
C ILE A 43 2.07 -7.69 4.80
N PRO A 44 1.48 -8.85 4.47
CA PRO A 44 0.16 -8.87 3.85
C PRO A 44 -0.88 -8.42 4.89
N VAL A 45 -1.78 -7.51 4.51
CA VAL A 45 -2.73 -6.88 5.45
C VAL A 45 -4.09 -6.66 4.78
N GLY A 46 -5.18 -6.85 5.54
CA GLY A 46 -6.54 -6.62 5.03
C GLY A 46 -6.98 -7.54 3.89
N ASN A 47 -6.40 -8.74 3.78
CA ASN A 47 -6.75 -9.72 2.77
C ASN A 47 -7.60 -10.84 3.38
N GLU A 48 -8.90 -10.82 3.10
CA GLU A 48 -9.86 -11.84 3.55
C GLU A 48 -10.42 -12.60 2.35
N VAL A 49 -10.62 -13.91 2.49
CA VAL A 49 -11.26 -14.72 1.43
C VAL A 49 -12.65 -15.11 1.89
N ILE A 50 -13.66 -14.72 1.11
CA ILE A 50 -15.03 -15.19 1.32
C ILE A 50 -15.12 -16.61 0.76
N ILE A 51 -15.14 -17.61 1.65
CA ILE A 51 -15.03 -19.04 1.31
C ILE A 51 -16.09 -19.48 0.29
N GLU A 52 -17.31 -18.99 0.43
CA GLU A 52 -18.45 -19.40 -0.41
C GLU A 52 -18.32 -18.95 -1.86
N SER A 53 -17.68 -17.80 -2.10
CA SER A 53 -17.52 -17.21 -3.42
C SER A 53 -16.09 -17.34 -3.98
N ASN A 54 -15.13 -17.77 -3.16
CA ASN A 54 -13.69 -17.74 -3.46
C ASN A 54 -13.20 -16.36 -3.94
N ILE A 55 -13.83 -15.29 -3.44
CA ILE A 55 -13.46 -13.92 -3.78
C ILE A 55 -12.52 -13.37 -2.70
N LEU A 56 -11.41 -12.80 -3.14
CA LEU A 56 -10.53 -12.01 -2.28
C LEU A 56 -11.18 -10.65 -2.00
N HIS A 57 -11.55 -10.44 -0.74
CA HIS A 57 -11.97 -9.16 -0.20
C HIS A 57 -10.74 -8.43 0.34
N SER A 58 -10.28 -7.42 -0.42
CA SER A 58 -9.02 -6.72 -0.16
C SER A 58 -9.09 -5.26 -0.63
N PRO A 59 -8.42 -4.31 0.07
CA PRO A 59 -8.29 -2.93 -0.39
C PRO A 59 -7.77 -2.80 -1.83
N GLU A 60 -6.95 -3.76 -2.28
CA GLU A 60 -6.41 -3.82 -3.64
C GLU A 60 -7.48 -3.63 -4.71
N THR A 61 -8.64 -4.29 -4.58
CA THR A 61 -9.70 -4.25 -5.58
C THR A 61 -10.28 -2.84 -5.72
N GLU A 62 -10.49 -2.14 -4.60
CA GLU A 62 -11.04 -0.78 -4.61
C GLU A 62 -10.00 0.26 -5.02
N LEU A 63 -8.75 0.11 -4.58
CA LEU A 63 -7.64 0.98 -4.98
C LEU A 63 -7.38 0.88 -6.48
N THR A 64 -7.32 -0.34 -7.02
CA THR A 64 -7.18 -0.59 -8.46
C THR A 64 -8.30 0.09 -9.24
N LYS A 65 -9.56 -0.08 -8.82
CA LYS A 65 -10.71 0.58 -9.45
C LYS A 65 -10.60 2.11 -9.38
N TYR A 66 -10.09 2.66 -8.28
CA TYR A 66 -9.90 4.09 -8.11
C TYR A 66 -8.86 4.65 -9.11
N PHE A 67 -7.68 4.03 -9.22
CA PHE A 67 -6.63 4.48 -10.14
C PHE A 67 -6.93 4.20 -11.62
N LEU A 68 -7.83 3.25 -11.91
CA LEU A 68 -8.37 3.04 -13.26
C LEU A 68 -9.51 4.01 -13.63
N SER A 69 -10.03 4.79 -12.68
CA SER A 69 -11.15 5.71 -12.92
C SER A 69 -10.78 6.90 -13.80
N SER A 70 -11.77 7.75 -14.12
CA SER A 70 -11.62 8.87 -15.08
C SER A 70 -10.53 9.88 -14.74
N LYS A 71 -10.14 10.00 -13.46
CA LYS A 71 -9.09 10.94 -13.01
C LYS A 71 -7.73 10.57 -13.59
N TYR A 72 -7.36 9.30 -13.50
CA TYR A 72 -6.03 8.81 -13.90
C TYR A 72 -6.04 7.99 -15.18
N GLN A 73 -7.17 7.39 -15.56
CA GLN A 73 -7.31 6.61 -16.79
C GLN A 73 -6.21 5.55 -16.94
N GLY A 74 -5.77 4.93 -15.83
CA GLY A 74 -4.69 3.94 -15.83
C GLY A 74 -3.27 4.50 -15.99
N THR A 75 -3.07 5.81 -15.83
CA THR A 75 -1.73 6.42 -15.77
C THR A 75 -1.13 6.39 -14.36
N GLY A 76 -1.91 5.97 -13.35
CA GLY A 76 -1.40 5.65 -12.03
C GLY A 76 -0.75 6.77 -11.24
N ALA A 77 -1.23 8.01 -11.37
CA ALA A 77 -0.78 9.14 -10.56
C ALA A 77 0.74 9.40 -10.61
N THR A 78 1.36 9.32 -11.79
CA THR A 78 2.84 9.38 -11.94
C THR A 78 3.50 10.66 -11.45
N ASN A 79 2.74 11.73 -11.22
CA ASN A 79 3.23 13.00 -10.69
C ASN A 79 2.96 13.17 -9.18
N GLY A 80 2.54 12.10 -8.51
CA GLY A 80 2.05 12.18 -7.14
C GLY A 80 0.54 12.07 -7.04
N ILE A 81 0.09 11.91 -5.80
CA ILE A 81 -1.31 12.00 -5.40
C ILE A 81 -1.60 13.39 -4.79
N ASP A 82 -2.87 13.77 -4.77
CA ASP A 82 -3.39 15.04 -4.25
C ASP A 82 -4.38 14.81 -3.07
N PRO A 83 -4.91 15.87 -2.43
CA PRO A 83 -5.80 15.71 -1.28
C PRO A 83 -7.09 14.92 -1.54
N GLU A 84 -7.61 14.93 -2.77
CA GLU A 84 -8.79 14.12 -3.13
C GLU A 84 -8.43 12.63 -3.13
N ASP A 85 -7.24 12.28 -3.62
CA ASP A 85 -6.73 10.91 -3.58
C ASP A 85 -6.50 10.43 -2.16
N VAL A 86 -5.92 11.28 -1.31
CA VAL A 86 -5.74 10.97 0.12
C VAL A 86 -7.08 10.63 0.75
N TYR A 87 -8.10 11.47 0.54
CA TYR A 87 -9.43 11.23 1.07
C TYR A 87 -10.04 9.92 0.56
N ALA A 88 -9.92 9.64 -0.74
CA ALA A 88 -10.42 8.41 -1.34
C ALA A 88 -9.72 7.16 -0.77
N ILE A 89 -8.39 7.19 -0.67
CA ILE A 89 -7.59 6.09 -0.14
C ILE A 89 -7.90 5.87 1.34
N GLU A 90 -7.97 6.92 2.15
CA GLU A 90 -8.32 6.80 3.58
C GLU A 90 -9.74 6.25 3.77
N SER A 91 -10.69 6.65 2.92
CA SER A 91 -12.04 6.08 2.93
C SER A 91 -12.04 4.59 2.59
N ILE A 92 -11.20 4.16 1.65
CA ILE A 92 -11.01 2.73 1.36
C ILE A 92 -10.42 2.03 2.59
N LEU A 93 -9.31 2.52 3.16
CA LEU A 93 -8.67 1.92 4.34
C LEU A 93 -9.64 1.80 5.53
N GLU A 94 -10.53 2.76 5.71
CA GLU A 94 -11.58 2.73 6.75
C GLU A 94 -12.54 1.55 6.59
N LYS A 95 -12.97 1.23 5.36
CA LYS A 95 -13.86 0.08 5.08
C LYS A 95 -13.26 -1.26 5.48
N TYR A 96 -11.93 -1.36 5.44
CA TYR A 96 -11.19 -2.57 5.83
C TYR A 96 -10.64 -2.49 7.26
N ASN A 97 -11.10 -1.53 8.08
CA ASN A 97 -10.65 -1.30 9.46
C ASN A 97 -9.13 -1.05 9.60
N LEU A 98 -8.50 -0.45 8.58
CA LEU A 98 -7.06 -0.18 8.56
C LEU A 98 -6.70 1.26 8.92
N LYS A 99 -7.66 2.20 8.94
CA LYS A 99 -7.42 3.64 9.15
C LYS A 99 -6.71 3.99 10.47
N ASP A 100 -6.99 3.26 11.54
CA ASP A 100 -6.32 3.48 12.84
C ASP A 100 -4.89 2.93 12.88
N PHE A 101 -4.55 2.06 11.93
CA PHE A 101 -3.26 1.38 11.82
C PHE A 101 -2.36 2.01 10.74
N ILE A 102 -2.94 2.48 9.64
CA ILE A 102 -2.27 3.01 8.46
C ILE A 102 -2.89 4.37 8.11
N SER A 103 -2.04 5.38 7.96
CA SER A 103 -2.42 6.72 7.50
C SER A 103 -1.48 7.20 6.40
N ILE A 104 -1.95 8.04 5.49
CA ILE A 104 -1.13 8.52 4.37
C ILE A 104 -0.08 9.51 4.85
N ASP A 105 1.17 9.36 4.38
CA ASP A 105 2.22 10.33 4.65
C ASP A 105 2.09 11.55 3.73
N ASN A 106 1.41 12.57 4.25
CA ASN A 106 1.19 13.85 3.57
C ASN A 106 2.49 14.59 3.19
N THR A 107 3.65 14.20 3.74
CA THR A 107 4.95 14.78 3.35
C THR A 107 5.54 14.14 2.09
N LYS A 108 4.96 13.02 1.62
CA LYS A 108 5.46 12.20 0.50
C LYS A 108 4.42 11.97 -0.60
N LEU A 109 3.45 12.87 -0.74
CA LEU A 109 2.39 12.76 -1.76
C LEU A 109 2.96 12.76 -3.19
N CYS A 110 3.98 13.57 -3.46
CA CYS A 110 4.68 13.60 -4.77
C CYS A 110 5.50 12.33 -5.07
N GLU A 111 5.85 11.55 -4.04
CA GLU A 111 6.56 10.27 -4.17
C GLU A 111 5.60 9.08 -4.20
N SER A 112 4.30 9.32 -3.99
CA SER A 112 3.27 8.29 -3.94
C SER A 112 2.55 8.20 -5.28
N HIS A 113 2.34 6.99 -5.76
CA HIS A 113 1.67 6.73 -7.04
C HIS A 113 0.94 5.39 -6.96
N GLU A 114 0.18 5.03 -7.99
CA GLU A 114 -0.54 3.76 -8.03
C GLU A 114 0.38 2.58 -7.68
N ALA A 115 -0.14 1.65 -6.87
CA ALA A 115 0.56 0.50 -6.31
C ALA A 115 1.74 0.84 -5.38
N TRP A 116 1.92 2.11 -4.98
CA TRP A 116 2.99 2.52 -4.08
C TRP A 116 2.67 3.85 -3.37
N ILE A 117 2.00 3.75 -2.23
CA ILE A 117 1.59 4.91 -1.45
C ILE A 117 2.37 4.96 -0.14
N TRP A 118 3.03 6.07 0.14
CA TRP A 118 3.75 6.27 1.39
C TRP A 118 2.79 6.44 2.56
N VAL A 119 3.08 5.76 3.66
CA VAL A 119 2.23 5.71 4.84
C VAL A 119 3.02 5.86 6.13
N LYS A 120 2.32 6.34 7.15
CA LYS A 120 2.69 6.23 8.55
C LYS A 120 1.90 5.10 9.18
N ILE A 121 2.62 4.26 9.92
CA ILE A 121 2.11 3.06 10.56
C ILE A 121 2.04 3.34 12.05
N ASN A 122 0.85 3.22 12.62
CA ASN A 122 0.61 3.41 14.03
C ASN A 122 0.79 2.07 14.76
N VAL A 123 1.94 1.87 15.40
CA VAL A 123 2.27 0.62 16.06
C VAL A 123 1.39 0.38 17.29
N ASP A 124 1.03 1.45 18.00
CA ASP A 124 0.24 1.40 19.24
C ASP A 124 -1.28 1.33 19.01
N SER A 125 -1.73 1.22 17.75
CA SER A 125 -3.14 1.04 17.44
C SER A 125 -3.69 -0.19 18.20
N GLN A 126 -4.81 -0.03 18.90
CA GLN A 126 -5.41 -1.13 19.68
C GLN A 126 -5.77 -2.35 18.81
N ASN A 127 -5.94 -2.14 17.50
CA ASN A 127 -6.23 -3.17 16.51
C ASN A 127 -4.97 -3.80 15.88
N ASN A 128 -3.76 -3.38 16.28
CA ASN A 128 -2.52 -3.87 15.69
C ASN A 128 -1.93 -5.04 16.48
N SER A 129 -2.11 -6.26 15.95
CA SER A 129 -1.41 -7.46 16.44
C SER A 129 -0.14 -7.80 15.64
N LEU A 130 0.07 -7.15 14.50
CA LEU A 130 1.09 -7.51 13.51
C LEU A 130 2.49 -7.01 13.88
N LEU A 131 2.58 -5.85 14.54
CA LEU A 131 3.85 -5.20 14.89
C LEU A 131 4.05 -5.11 16.41
N LYS A 132 3.61 -6.12 17.17
CA LYS A 132 3.88 -6.18 18.61
C LYS A 132 5.39 -6.21 18.86
N ASN A 133 5.83 -5.48 19.89
CA ASN A 133 7.24 -5.37 20.31
C ASN A 133 8.18 -4.60 19.38
N PHE A 134 7.64 -3.79 18.46
CA PHE A 134 8.46 -2.79 17.80
C PHE A 134 8.72 -1.62 18.75
N ASP A 135 9.97 -1.20 18.88
CA ASP A 135 10.40 -0.18 19.86
C ASP A 135 9.85 1.24 19.59
N LYS A 136 9.23 1.45 18.42
CA LYS A 136 8.70 2.74 17.98
C LYS A 136 7.18 2.70 17.95
N THR A 137 6.58 3.78 18.43
CA THR A 137 5.12 4.00 18.39
C THR A 137 4.62 4.30 16.98
N SER A 138 5.50 4.79 16.10
CA SER A 138 5.20 5.02 14.69
C SER A 138 6.37 4.64 13.78
N LEU A 139 6.04 4.02 12.65
CA LEU A 139 6.98 3.62 11.60
C LEU A 139 6.57 4.22 10.26
N ASN A 140 7.53 4.34 9.37
CA ASN A 140 7.27 4.72 7.98
C ASN A 140 7.18 3.47 7.13
N GLY A 141 6.38 3.52 6.07
CA GLY A 141 6.28 2.41 5.14
C GLY A 141 5.61 2.82 3.85
N VAL A 142 5.31 1.81 3.05
CA VAL A 142 4.54 1.93 1.82
C VAL A 142 3.46 0.87 1.81
N ILE A 143 2.24 1.23 1.44
CA ILE A 143 1.23 0.26 1.02
C ILE A 143 1.35 0.00 -0.48
N THR A 144 1.21 -1.26 -0.86
CA THR A 144 1.45 -1.74 -2.22
C THR A 144 0.52 -2.90 -2.55
N TRP A 145 0.17 -3.05 -3.82
CA TRP A 145 -0.70 -4.11 -4.35
C TRP A 145 -0.32 -4.37 -5.81
N ASN A 146 -0.95 -5.31 -6.49
CA ASN A 146 -0.61 -5.56 -7.89
C ASN A 146 -0.96 -4.33 -8.75
N ASN A 147 -0.06 -3.95 -9.66
CA ASN A 147 -0.34 -2.88 -10.61
C ASN A 147 -1.44 -3.32 -11.58
N SER A 148 -2.19 -2.36 -12.11
CA SER A 148 -3.33 -2.64 -13.00
C SER A 148 -2.98 -2.89 -14.47
N ASP A 149 -1.68 -2.89 -14.81
CA ASP A 149 -1.14 -3.15 -16.17
C ASP A 149 -1.15 -4.64 -16.57
#